data_AF-A0A429GTQ0-F1
#
_entry.id   AF-A0A429GTQ0-F1
#
_cell.length_a   1.000
_cell.length_b   1.000
_cell.length_c   1.000
_cell.angle_alpha   90.00
_cell.angle_beta   90.00
_cell.angle_gamma   90.00
#
_symmetry.space_group_name_H-M   'P 1'
#
loop_
_entity.id
_entity.type
_entity.pdbx_description
1 polymer ?
#
loop_
_entity_poly.entity_id
_entity_poly.type
_entity_poly.pdbx_seq_one_letter_code
_entity_poly.pdbx_strand_id
1 'polypeptide(L)'
;MREILTVFGKTDGSSTTGDFSLNGDLLYSAVTTIRIPAGVRVKIWAKRISGRPVTVIVNYSPDITVGSPSWKSVDSEYLVSDGEISLEKRRPLVLRGLTGKEGFKLSWSQGIAGISNISFDIEFTDEE
;
A
#
# COMPACT_ATOMS: atom_id res chain seq x y z
N MET A 1 20.33 6.41 0.39
CA MET A 1 19.30 7.48 0.30
C MET A 1 18.16 7.11 1.23
N ARG A 2 17.66 8.03 2.06
CA ARG A 2 16.63 7.74 3.06
C ARG A 2 15.55 8.81 3.00
N GLU A 3 14.44 8.49 2.36
CA GLU A 3 13.29 9.40 2.26
C GLU A 3 12.04 8.66 2.74
N ILE A 4 11.32 9.27 3.68
CA ILE A 4 10.02 8.80 4.15
C ILE A 4 8.96 9.66 3.50
N LEU A 5 8.02 9.02 2.81
CA LEU A 5 6.90 9.70 2.18
C LEU A 5 5.58 9.05 2.62
N THR A 6 4.55 9.88 2.73
CA THR A 6 3.21 9.41 3.05
C THR A 6 2.43 9.22 1.76
N VAL A 7 1.89 8.02 1.57
CA VAL A 7 0.92 7.73 0.51
C VAL A 7 -0.46 7.57 1.11
N PHE A 8 -1.48 8.16 0.48
CA PHE A 8 -2.85 8.12 0.96
C PHE A 8 -3.85 7.91 -0.17
N GLY A 9 -5.00 7.34 0.16
CA GLY A 9 -6.04 7.02 -0.81
C GLY A 9 -7.34 6.69 -0.12
N LYS A 10 -8.38 6.44 -0.91
CA LYS A 10 -9.70 6.02 -0.42
C LYS A 10 -10.30 4.94 -1.29
N THR A 11 -11.19 4.15 -0.72
CA THR A 11 -12.05 3.23 -1.48
C THR A 11 -12.99 4.06 -2.38
N ASP A 12 -13.53 3.42 -3.43
CA ASP A 12 -14.41 4.08 -4.39
C ASP A 12 -15.81 4.40 -3.82
N GLY A 13 -16.20 3.73 -2.73
CA GLY A 13 -17.50 3.86 -2.07
C GLY A 13 -18.63 3.07 -2.73
N SER A 14 -18.34 2.35 -3.82
CA SER A 14 -19.31 1.61 -4.62
C SER A 14 -18.99 0.12 -4.78
N SER A 15 -17.71 -0.25 -4.74
CA SER A 15 -17.26 -1.63 -4.91
C SER A 15 -16.85 -2.23 -3.56
N THR A 16 -17.11 -3.52 -3.41
CA THR A 16 -16.66 -4.28 -2.23
C THR A 16 -15.19 -4.67 -2.29
N THR A 17 -14.54 -4.59 -3.46
CA THR A 17 -13.11 -4.86 -3.63
C THR A 17 -12.51 -3.92 -4.65
N GLY A 18 -11.20 -3.68 -4.58
CA GLY A 18 -10.49 -2.87 -5.56
C GLY A 18 -9.05 -2.54 -5.14
N ASP A 19 -8.38 -1.74 -5.96
CA ASP A 19 -7.02 -1.24 -5.72
C ASP A 19 -7.03 0.26 -5.45
N PHE A 20 -6.35 0.69 -4.38
CA PHE A 20 -6.26 2.11 -4.01
C PHE A 20 -5.57 2.92 -5.10
N SER A 21 -6.21 4.04 -5.45
CA SER A 21 -5.56 5.11 -6.17
C SER A 21 -4.82 5.98 -5.15
N LEU A 22 -3.50 5.85 -5.12
CA LEU A 22 -2.62 6.44 -4.12
C LEU A 22 -2.11 7.80 -4.58
N ASN A 23 -2.21 8.77 -3.69
CA ASN A 23 -1.65 10.11 -3.84
C ASN A 23 -0.55 10.29 -2.78
N GLY A 24 0.34 11.24 -3.00
CA GLY A 24 1.45 11.54 -2.11
C GLY A 24 2.22 12.73 -2.63
N ASP A 25 2.99 13.38 -1.76
CA ASP A 25 3.70 14.63 -2.09
C ASP A 25 4.71 14.47 -3.24
N LEU A 26 5.34 13.30 -3.33
CA LEU A 26 6.32 12.96 -4.37
C LEU A 26 5.70 12.28 -5.61
N LEU A 27 4.36 12.18 -5.69
CA LEU A 27 3.66 11.57 -6.82
C LEU A 27 3.08 12.66 -7.74
N TYR A 28 3.51 12.67 -9.00
CA TYR A 28 2.98 13.61 -10.01
C TYR A 28 1.49 13.44 -10.30
N SER A 29 0.97 12.24 -10.10
CA SER A 29 -0.44 11.89 -10.26
C SER A 29 -0.78 10.72 -9.36
N ALA A 30 -2.08 10.43 -9.21
CA ALA A 30 -2.51 9.25 -8.50
C ALA A 30 -2.00 7.97 -9.20
N VAL A 31 -1.50 7.00 -8.43
CA VAL A 31 -0.96 5.73 -8.93
C VAL A 31 -1.62 4.54 -8.24
N THR A 32 -1.82 3.45 -8.97
CA THR A 32 -2.35 2.21 -8.41
C THR A 32 -1.23 1.26 -7.94
N THR A 33 -0.04 1.39 -8.53
CA THR A 33 1.12 0.56 -8.25
C THR A 33 2.34 1.43 -8.03
N ILE A 34 3.22 0.99 -7.13
CA ILE A 34 4.49 1.66 -6.86
C ILE A 34 5.62 0.68 -7.19
N ARG A 35 6.47 1.08 -8.14
CA ARG A 35 7.64 0.31 -8.56
C ARG A 35 8.77 0.47 -7.54
N ILE A 36 9.44 -0.62 -7.21
CA ILE A 36 10.62 -0.60 -6.34
C ILE A 36 11.86 -0.62 -7.24
N PRO A 37 12.75 0.39 -7.15
CA PRO A 37 14.00 0.40 -7.92
C PRO A 37 14.92 -0.79 -7.57
N ALA A 38 15.80 -1.17 -8.50
CA ALA A 38 16.77 -2.24 -8.27
C ALA A 38 17.75 -1.84 -7.16
N GLY A 39 18.01 -2.77 -6.23
CA GLY A 39 18.92 -2.54 -5.10
C GLY A 39 18.31 -1.73 -3.95
N VAL A 40 17.06 -1.28 -4.07
CA VAL A 40 16.34 -0.53 -3.03
C VAL A 40 15.30 -1.42 -2.37
N ARG A 41 15.01 -1.18 -1.10
CA ARG A 41 13.89 -1.78 -0.37
C ARG A 41 12.90 -0.69 0.06
N VAL A 42 11.64 -1.07 0.10
CA VAL A 42 10.56 -0.26 0.69
C VAL A 42 10.27 -0.78 2.09
N LYS A 43 10.30 0.09 3.09
CA LYS A 43 9.87 -0.21 4.45
C LYS A 43 8.54 0.51 4.71
N ILE A 44 7.50 -0.22 5.14
CA ILE A 44 6.21 0.36 5.54
C ILE A 44 6.17 0.41 7.06
N TRP A 45 6.19 1.63 7.61
CA TRP A 45 6.35 1.90 9.05
C TRP A 45 5.02 2.07 9.77
N ALA A 46 4.15 2.90 9.19
CA ALA A 46 2.86 3.23 9.77
C ALA A 46 1.74 2.96 8.78
N LYS A 47 0.60 2.52 9.32
CA LYS A 47 -0.65 2.29 8.58
C LYS A 47 -1.78 2.94 9.35
N ARG A 48 -2.45 3.91 8.75
CA ARG A 48 -3.62 4.59 9.31
C ARG A 48 -4.78 4.28 8.38
N ILE A 49 -5.87 3.75 8.94
CA ILE A 49 -7.05 3.32 8.20
C ILE A 49 -8.27 3.86 8.94
N SER A 50 -9.16 4.56 8.24
CA SER A 50 -10.36 5.14 8.83
C SER A 50 -11.58 5.02 7.93
N GLY A 51 -12.79 5.14 8.48
CA GLY A 51 -14.05 5.06 7.75
C GLY A 51 -14.79 3.75 8.01
N ARG A 52 -15.36 3.14 6.96
CA ARG A 52 -16.15 1.90 7.04
C ARG A 52 -15.28 0.65 7.27
N PRO A 53 -15.85 -0.48 7.73
CA PRO A 53 -15.13 -1.73 7.89
C PRO A 53 -14.45 -2.14 6.59
N VAL A 54 -13.15 -2.41 6.66
CA VAL A 54 -12.33 -2.69 5.48
C VAL A 54 -11.12 -3.52 5.85
N THR A 55 -10.81 -4.49 4.99
CA THR A 55 -9.53 -5.17 4.98
C THR A 55 -8.64 -4.47 3.97
N VAL A 56 -7.54 -3.88 4.43
CA VAL A 56 -6.51 -3.28 3.57
C VAL A 56 -5.39 -4.30 3.39
N ILE A 57 -5.08 -4.60 2.14
CA ILE A 57 -4.17 -5.68 1.75
C ILE A 57 -2.95 -5.05 1.07
N VAL A 58 -1.76 -5.39 1.54
CA VAL A 58 -0.51 -5.07 0.84
C VAL A 58 -0.20 -6.23 -0.10
N ASN A 59 -0.19 -5.93 -1.40
CA ASN A 59 0.09 -6.88 -2.45
C ASN A 59 1.45 -6.57 -3.07
N TYR A 60 2.24 -7.62 -3.33
CA TYR A 60 3.55 -7.52 -3.94
C TYR A 60 3.60 -8.37 -5.21
N SER A 61 4.29 -7.86 -6.23
CA SER A 61 4.55 -8.58 -7.49
C SER A 61 6.04 -8.57 -7.81
N PRO A 62 6.62 -9.69 -8.26
CA PRO A 62 8.01 -9.74 -8.68
C PRO A 62 8.27 -9.01 -10.01
N ASP A 63 7.25 -8.83 -10.85
CA ASP A 63 7.38 -8.12 -12.13
C ASP A 63 6.07 -7.40 -12.48
N ILE A 64 6.04 -6.07 -12.32
CA ILE A 64 4.89 -5.23 -12.70
C ILE A 64 4.97 -4.70 -14.13
N THR A 65 6.02 -5.05 -14.89
CA THR A 65 6.25 -4.56 -16.25
C THR A 65 5.58 -5.41 -17.33
N VAL A 66 5.08 -6.59 -16.94
CA VAL A 66 4.29 -7.47 -17.81
C VAL A 66 2.83 -7.00 -17.89
N GLY A 67 2.12 -7.36 -18.96
CA GLY A 67 0.73 -6.94 -19.15
C GLY A 67 -0.25 -7.40 -18.07
N SER A 68 0.03 -8.54 -17.41
CA SER A 68 -0.77 -9.08 -16.31
C SER A 68 0.13 -9.54 -15.16
N PRO A 69 0.52 -8.65 -14.23
CA PRO A 69 1.39 -8.99 -13.11
C PRO A 69 0.73 -9.98 -12.15
N SER A 70 1.50 -10.93 -11.63
CA SER A 70 1.05 -11.82 -10.55
C SER A 70 1.22 -11.14 -9.20
N TRP A 71 0.17 -11.15 -8.37
CA TRP A 71 0.16 -10.46 -7.08
C TRP A 71 0.05 -11.47 -5.94
N LYS A 72 0.89 -11.29 -4.92
CA LYS A 72 0.86 -12.05 -3.67
C LYS A 72 0.57 -11.11 -2.51
N SER A 73 -0.42 -11.44 -1.69
CA SER A 73 -0.70 -10.76 -0.43
C SER A 73 0.44 -11.03 0.56
N VAL A 74 1.09 -9.97 1.03
CA VAL A 74 2.23 -10.05 1.95
C VAL A 74 1.90 -9.56 3.36
N ASP A 75 0.88 -8.72 3.50
CA ASP A 75 0.40 -8.23 4.78
C ASP A 75 -1.05 -7.76 4.63
N SER A 76 -1.81 -7.75 5.73
CA SER A 76 -3.19 -7.28 5.74
C SER A 76 -3.56 -6.71 7.09
N GLU A 77 -4.32 -5.61 7.10
CA GLU A 77 -4.89 -5.03 8.30
C GLU A 77 -6.41 -4.93 8.17
N TYR A 78 -7.12 -5.15 9.28
CA TYR A 78 -8.58 -5.17 9.28
C TYR A 78 -9.16 -4.13 10.24
N LEU A 79 -9.93 -3.20 9.68
CA LEU A 79 -10.80 -2.30 10.44
C LEU A 79 -12.16 -2.99 10.62
N VAL A 80 -12.47 -3.41 11.84
CA VAL A 80 -13.62 -4.28 12.16
C VAL A 80 -14.98 -3.56 12.15
N SER A 81 -14.98 -2.26 12.42
CA SER A 81 -16.18 -1.43 12.57
C SER A 81 -15.90 -0.01 12.07
N ASP A 82 -16.94 0.80 11.86
CA ASP A 82 -16.77 2.22 11.60
C ASP A 82 -15.86 2.86 12.66
N GLY A 83 -14.82 3.58 12.21
CA GLY A 83 -13.85 4.19 13.13
C GLY A 83 -12.49 4.42 12.49
N GLU A 84 -11.44 4.30 13.30
CA GLU A 84 -10.05 4.48 12.89
C GLU A 84 -9.15 3.47 13.60
N ILE A 85 -8.15 2.96 12.87
CA ILE A 85 -6.98 2.30 13.43
C ILE A 85 -5.71 3.01 12.96
N SER A 86 -4.78 3.19 13.88
CA SER A 86 -3.44 3.72 13.61
C SER A 86 -2.42 2.74 14.16
N LEU A 87 -1.62 2.16 13.27
CA LEU A 87 -0.66 1.12 13.57
C LEU A 87 0.73 1.62 13.21
N GLU A 88 1.56 1.88 14.22
CA GLU A 88 2.99 2.16 14.06
C GLU A 88 3.79 0.93 14.45
N LYS A 89 4.51 0.32 13.49
CA LYS A 89 5.17 -0.97 13.72
C LYS A 89 6.59 -0.75 14.25
N ARG A 90 6.95 -1.45 15.32
CA ARG A 90 8.35 -1.57 15.80
C ARG A 90 9.28 -2.24 14.78
N ARG A 91 8.72 -3.06 13.88
CA ARG A 91 9.42 -3.68 12.75
C ARG A 91 8.59 -3.43 11.49
N PRO A 92 9.11 -2.71 10.49
CA PRO A 92 8.35 -2.39 9.30
C PRO A 92 8.12 -3.65 8.45
N LEU A 93 7.09 -3.61 7.61
CA LEU A 93 7.02 -4.56 6.50
C LEU A 93 8.09 -4.15 5.48
N VAL A 94 8.92 -5.11 5.04
CA VAL A 94 10.01 -4.84 4.09
C VAL A 94 9.74 -5.54 2.77
N LEU A 95 9.69 -4.76 1.69
CA LEU A 95 9.56 -5.24 0.31
C LEU A 95 10.85 -4.92 -0.45
N ARG A 96 11.43 -5.91 -1.15
CA ARG A 96 12.76 -5.77 -1.76
C ARG A 96 12.65 -5.62 -3.28
N GLY A 97 13.34 -4.64 -3.86
CA GLY A 97 13.54 -4.52 -5.31
C GLY A 97 14.87 -5.15 -5.70
N LEU A 98 14.82 -6.35 -6.28
CA LEU A 98 16.03 -7.09 -6.69
C LEU A 98 16.43 -6.74 -8.12
N THR A 99 15.45 -6.74 -9.02
CA THR A 99 15.63 -6.53 -10.46
C THR A 99 15.21 -5.14 -10.91
N GLY A 100 14.54 -4.40 -10.03
CA GLY A 100 13.92 -3.13 -10.33
C GLY A 100 12.63 -3.30 -11.12
N LYS A 101 12.07 -4.50 -11.25
CA LYS A 101 10.75 -4.75 -11.87
C LYS A 101 9.68 -5.03 -10.84
N GLU A 102 10.08 -5.21 -9.59
CA GLU A 102 9.21 -5.47 -8.48
C GLU A 102 8.32 -4.26 -8.20
N GLY A 103 7.14 -4.52 -7.68
CA GLY A 103 6.24 -3.45 -7.28
C GLY A 103 5.26 -3.93 -6.23
N PHE A 104 4.64 -2.96 -5.58
CA PHE A 104 3.57 -3.22 -4.63
C PHE A 104 2.36 -2.36 -4.95
N LYS A 105 1.20 -2.82 -4.48
CA LYS A 105 -0.06 -2.08 -4.49
C LYS A 105 -0.79 -2.29 -3.19
N LEU A 106 -1.71 -1.36 -2.90
CA LEU A 106 -2.63 -1.48 -1.78
C LEU A 106 -4.00 -1.79 -2.34
N SER A 107 -4.66 -2.81 -1.80
CA SER A 107 -5.99 -3.23 -2.22
C SER A 107 -6.95 -3.23 -1.04
N TRP A 108 -8.25 -3.14 -1.29
CA TRP A 108 -9.28 -3.24 -0.27
C TRP A 108 -10.23 -4.41 -0.53
N SER A 109 -10.80 -4.90 0.57
CA SER A 109 -11.95 -5.80 0.58
C SER A 109 -12.90 -5.42 1.72
N GLN A 110 -14.19 -5.30 1.41
CA GLN A 110 -15.25 -4.87 2.32
C GLN A 110 -16.45 -5.79 2.18
N GLY A 111 -17.15 -6.07 3.28
CA GLY A 111 -18.43 -6.79 3.22
C GLY A 111 -19.55 -5.93 2.61
N ILE A 112 -19.49 -4.62 2.82
CA ILE A 112 -20.45 -3.63 2.30
C ILE A 112 -19.65 -2.46 1.73
N ALA A 113 -19.99 -2.03 0.51
CA ALA A 113 -19.33 -0.89 -0.12
C ALA A 113 -19.52 0.39 0.70
N GLY A 114 -18.46 1.17 0.84
CA GLY A 114 -18.49 2.44 1.53
C GLY A 114 -17.11 3.06 1.59
N ILE A 115 -17.04 4.32 1.98
CA ILE A 115 -15.78 5.06 1.98
C ILE A 115 -14.92 4.69 3.20
N SER A 116 -13.71 4.25 2.92
CA SER A 116 -12.61 4.10 3.89
C SER A 116 -11.36 4.74 3.32
N ASN A 117 -10.62 5.45 4.17
CA ASN A 117 -9.40 6.15 3.82
C ASN A 117 -8.20 5.40 4.37
N ILE A 118 -7.07 5.50 3.68
CA ILE A 118 -5.78 4.97 4.11
C ILE A 118 -4.72 6.06 4.06
N SER A 119 -3.75 5.98 4.96
CA SER A 119 -2.51 6.78 4.94
C SER A 119 -1.36 5.92 5.46
N PHE A 120 -0.36 5.69 4.63
CA PHE A 120 0.76 4.79 4.90
C PHE A 120 2.06 5.57 4.80
N ASP A 121 2.92 5.43 5.80
CA ASP A 121 4.26 6.02 5.77
C ASP A 121 5.23 4.97 5.24
N ILE A 122 5.80 5.24 4.07
CA ILE A 122 6.71 4.34 3.36
C ILE A 122 8.08 4.99 3.23
N GLU A 123 9.12 4.19 3.36
CA GLU A 123 10.51 4.61 3.24
C GLU A 123 11.18 3.84 2.10
N PHE A 124 11.83 4.56 1.19
CA PHE A 124 12.73 3.96 0.21
C PHE A 124 14.17 4.06 0.73
N THR A 125 14.85 2.91 0.80
CA THR A 125 16.22 2.86 1.29
C THR A 125 17.03 1.73 0.67
N ASP A 126 18.31 1.98 0.41
CA ASP A 126 19.35 1.00 0.07
C ASP A 126 20.01 0.40 1.33
N GLU A 127 19.90 1.09 2.47
CA GLU A 127 20.50 0.72 3.76
C GLU A 127 19.71 -0.37 4.49
N GLU A 128 20.36 -1.03 5.45
CA GLU A 128 19.80 -2.21 6.14
C GLU A 128 18.53 -1.93 6.94
#